data_AF-A0A0G0KIS0-F1
#
_entry.id   AF-A0A0G0KIS0-F1
#
_cell.length_a   1.000
_cell.length_b   1.000
_cell.length_c   1.000
_cell.angle_alpha   90.00
_cell.angle_beta   90.00
_cell.angle_gamma   90.00
#
_symmetry.space_group_name_H-M   'P 1'
#
loop_
_entity.id
_entity.type
_entity.pdbx_description
1 polymer ?
#
loop_
_entity_poly.entity_id
_entity_poly.type
_entity_poly.pdbx_seq_one_letter_code
_entity_poly.pdbx_strand_id
1 'polypeptide(L)'
;MTYSLIFFVVLSLLLLLEIKTIKIFGLIIVCCLLLVVLAIVILGGTSLKFANVNYTEISNIFIPYGVILFAYGGTAAVVTVRQILRRNEKKIMPAVLIGTLIAMIIYVVFTVVVVGITGKATTEVATVGLGQALGPSMLLFGNLFALFAMGSVFLNGGLILREFYQYDFRIHKIWAWLLVISVPLILYLFVAQDFVRTMGVAGGLAYGITGIVIVSLFWKAKKKGDRKPEFSLPRLKIVGSVLILTFVLGMIYTLATVIG
;
A
#
# COMPACT_ATOMS: atom_id res chain seq x y z
N MET A 1 22.35 -1.76 4.56
CA MET A 1 22.43 -2.74 3.46
C MET A 1 22.27 -4.19 3.95
N THR A 2 23.06 -4.66 4.93
CA THR A 2 23.00 -6.05 5.43
C THR A 2 21.62 -6.47 5.93
N TYR A 3 20.97 -5.68 6.80
CA TYR A 3 19.65 -6.00 7.33
C TYR A 3 18.57 -6.08 6.25
N SER A 4 18.61 -5.19 5.25
CA SER A 4 17.68 -5.20 4.11
C SER A 4 17.83 -6.45 3.26
N LEU A 5 19.07 -6.93 3.05
CA LEU A 5 19.33 -8.18 2.32
C LEU A 5 18.86 -9.40 3.10
N ILE A 6 19.09 -9.44 4.41
CA ILE A 6 18.57 -10.52 5.28
C ILE A 6 17.04 -10.56 5.21
N PHE A 7 16.40 -9.40 5.39
CA PHE A 7 14.95 -9.26 5.27
C PHE A 7 14.44 -9.76 3.91
N PHE A 8 15.07 -9.32 2.83
CA PHE A 8 14.72 -9.72 1.48
C PHE A 8 14.86 -11.23 1.26
N VAL A 9 15.97 -11.84 1.69
CA VAL A 9 16.20 -13.29 1.55
C VAL A 9 15.16 -14.08 2.33
N VAL A 10 14.91 -13.73 3.59
CA VAL A 10 13.94 -14.43 4.45
C VAL A 10 12.54 -14.37 3.83
N LEU A 11 12.08 -13.19 3.42
CA LEU A 11 10.75 -13.06 2.82
C LEU A 11 10.65 -13.71 1.45
N SER A 12 11.72 -13.66 0.65
CA SER A 12 11.79 -14.35 -0.62
C SER A 12 11.63 -15.86 -0.43
N LEU A 13 12.30 -16.46 0.57
CA LEU A 13 12.13 -17.88 0.88
C LEU A 13 10.71 -18.20 1.36
N LEU A 14 10.12 -17.36 2.22
CA LEU A 14 8.72 -17.52 2.63
C LEU A 14 7.75 -17.44 1.45
N LEU A 15 8.10 -16.71 0.39
CA LEU A 15 7.29 -16.62 -0.81
C LEU A 15 7.21 -17.95 -1.56
N LEU A 16 8.14 -18.90 -1.38
CA LEU A 16 8.05 -20.25 -1.95
C LEU A 16 6.95 -21.10 -1.31
N LEU A 17 6.45 -20.72 -0.13
CA LEU A 17 5.37 -21.42 0.55
C LEU A 17 4.06 -21.36 -0.24
N GLU A 18 3.14 -22.23 0.13
CA GLU A 18 1.81 -22.29 -0.46
C GLU A 18 0.93 -21.11 -0.01
N ILE A 19 -0.05 -20.79 -0.86
CA ILE A 19 -1.01 -19.70 -0.69
C ILE A 19 -1.73 -19.79 0.67
N LYS A 20 -2.10 -21.01 1.09
CA LYS A 20 -2.81 -21.24 2.36
C LYS A 20 -1.98 -20.76 3.55
N THR A 21 -0.69 -21.07 3.53
CA THR A 21 0.26 -20.70 4.58
C THR A 21 0.49 -19.20 4.60
N ILE A 22 0.69 -18.58 3.43
CA ILE A 22 0.90 -17.12 3.32
C ILE A 22 -0.33 -16.35 3.81
N LYS A 23 -1.55 -16.85 3.58
CA LYS A 23 -2.79 -16.23 4.09
C LYS A 23 -2.85 -16.22 5.62
N ILE A 24 -2.47 -17.31 6.28
CA ILE A 24 -2.44 -17.39 7.75
C ILE A 24 -1.38 -16.43 8.30
N PHE A 25 -0.17 -16.43 7.72
CA PHE A 25 0.88 -15.49 8.11
C PHE A 25 0.45 -14.05 7.88
N GLY A 26 -0.22 -13.74 6.77
CA GLY A 26 -0.76 -12.41 6.48
C GLY A 26 -1.71 -11.91 7.57
N LEU A 27 -2.61 -12.77 8.05
CA LEU A 27 -3.51 -12.42 9.17
C LEU A 27 -2.73 -12.12 10.45
N ILE A 28 -1.77 -12.98 10.81
CA ILE A 28 -0.93 -12.79 12.00
C ILE A 28 -0.15 -11.49 11.90
N ILE A 29 0.48 -11.22 10.75
CA ILE A 29 1.26 -10.00 10.50
C ILE A 29 0.37 -8.75 10.63
N VAL A 30 -0.86 -8.78 10.10
CA VAL A 30 -1.79 -7.65 10.24
C VAL A 30 -2.18 -7.43 11.70
N CYS A 31 -2.49 -8.49 12.46
CA CYS A 31 -2.76 -8.37 13.89
C CYS A 31 -1.57 -7.79 14.65
N CYS A 32 -0.35 -8.28 14.40
CA CYS A 32 0.88 -7.74 14.99
C CYS A 32 1.09 -6.27 14.62
N LEU A 33 0.85 -5.90 13.36
CA LEU A 33 0.95 -4.52 12.90
C LEU A 33 -0.03 -3.60 13.65
N LEU A 34 -1.28 -4.02 13.82
CA LEU A 34 -2.28 -3.25 14.58
C LEU A 34 -1.86 -3.06 16.05
N LEU A 35 -1.32 -4.10 16.67
CA LEU A 35 -0.80 -4.02 18.05
C LEU A 35 0.39 -3.07 18.15
N VAL A 36 1.32 -3.11 17.19
CA VAL A 36 2.48 -2.22 17.17
C VAL A 36 2.03 -0.77 16.93
N VAL A 37 1.08 -0.53 16.02
CA VAL A 37 0.52 0.82 15.84
C VAL A 37 -0.12 1.32 17.13
N LEU A 38 -0.92 0.49 17.80
CA LEU A 38 -1.53 0.86 19.08
C LEU A 38 -0.45 1.19 20.13
N ALA A 39 0.62 0.41 20.22
CA ALA A 39 1.74 0.68 21.12
C ALA A 39 2.43 2.02 20.79
N ILE A 40 2.67 2.32 19.51
CA ILE A 40 3.24 3.60 19.07
C ILE A 40 2.32 4.76 19.49
N VAL A 41 1.01 4.62 19.31
CA VAL A 41 0.02 5.64 19.66
C VAL A 41 -0.02 5.88 21.18
N ILE A 42 -0.04 4.82 21.98
CA ILE A 42 -0.08 4.92 23.45
C ILE A 42 1.22 5.54 23.99
N LEU A 43 2.38 5.04 23.54
CA LEU A 43 3.69 5.51 24.00
C LEU A 43 4.02 6.92 23.50
N GLY A 44 3.61 7.24 22.26
CA GLY A 44 3.84 8.55 21.66
C GLY A 44 2.84 9.61 22.13
N GLY A 45 1.63 9.22 22.54
CA GLY A 45 0.54 10.13 22.88
C GLY A 45 0.86 11.12 24.01
N THR A 46 1.72 10.73 24.95
CA THR A 46 2.14 11.60 26.07
C THR A 46 3.11 12.71 25.65
N SER A 47 3.75 12.58 24.48
CA SER A 47 4.79 13.49 23.98
C SER A 47 4.28 14.41 22.88
N LEU A 48 2.97 14.46 22.65
CA LEU A 48 2.35 15.26 21.59
C LEU A 48 2.44 16.75 21.89
N LYS A 49 2.91 17.52 20.90
CA LYS A 49 2.89 18.98 20.92
C LYS A 49 1.96 19.47 19.83
N PHE A 50 0.81 20.05 20.21
CA PHE A 50 -0.18 20.55 19.25
C PHE A 50 0.38 21.61 18.29
N ALA A 51 1.41 22.36 18.70
CA ALA A 51 2.12 23.31 17.84
C ALA A 51 2.73 22.67 16.58
N ASN A 52 3.09 21.38 16.64
CA ASN A 52 3.70 20.66 15.52
C ASN A 52 2.70 20.32 14.40
N VAL A 53 1.40 20.27 14.72
CA VAL A 53 0.34 19.88 13.76
C VAL A 53 -0.17 21.07 12.95
N ASN A 54 0.05 22.30 13.41
CA ASN A 54 -0.44 23.53 12.77
C ASN A 54 0.42 24.01 11.59
N TYR A 55 1.27 23.16 11.03
CA TYR A 55 2.08 23.50 9.87
C TYR A 55 1.42 22.99 8.58
N THR A 56 1.02 23.93 7.72
CA THR A 56 0.43 23.63 6.41
C THR A 56 1.14 24.44 5.33
N GLU A 57 1.85 23.75 4.43
CA GLU A 57 2.37 24.35 3.21
C GLU A 57 1.53 23.92 2.01
N ILE A 58 0.69 24.83 1.54
CA ILE A 58 -0.24 24.59 0.41
C ILE A 58 0.54 24.28 -0.88
N SER A 59 1.76 24.82 -1.03
CA SER A 59 2.65 24.50 -2.16
C SER A 59 2.94 23.01 -2.31
N ASN A 60 2.86 22.25 -1.21
CA ASN A 60 3.27 20.85 -1.16
C ASN A 60 2.09 19.87 -1.24
N ILE A 61 0.86 20.36 -1.44
CA ILE A 61 -0.37 19.53 -1.35
C ILE A 61 -0.41 18.40 -2.39
N PHE A 62 0.23 18.59 -3.55
CA PHE A 62 0.28 17.58 -4.62
C PHE A 62 1.53 16.70 -4.58
N ILE A 63 2.54 17.04 -3.77
CA ILE A 63 3.76 16.24 -3.62
C ILE A 63 3.47 14.78 -3.22
N PRO A 64 2.61 14.49 -2.22
CA PRO A 64 2.37 13.12 -1.80
C PRO A 64 1.36 12.37 -2.68
N TYR A 65 0.96 12.90 -3.85
CA TYR A 65 -0.06 12.29 -4.71
C TYR A 65 0.19 10.80 -4.96
N GLY A 66 1.39 10.46 -5.45
CA GLY A 66 1.75 9.08 -5.74
C GLY A 66 1.77 8.22 -4.49
N VAL A 67 2.34 8.73 -3.40
CA VAL A 67 2.41 8.01 -2.12
C VAL A 67 1.01 7.72 -1.56
N ILE A 68 0.07 8.65 -1.67
CA ILE A 68 -1.33 8.46 -1.25
C ILE A 68 -2.00 7.39 -2.10
N LEU A 69 -1.84 7.43 -3.44
CA LEU A 69 -2.38 6.40 -4.31
C LEU A 69 -1.80 5.02 -4.02
N PHE A 70 -0.50 4.96 -3.74
CA PHE A 70 0.16 3.71 -3.32
C PHE A 70 -0.42 3.21 -2.00
N ALA A 71 -0.57 4.09 -1.00
CA ALA A 71 -1.08 3.74 0.33
C ALA A 71 -2.53 3.24 0.31
N TYR A 72 -3.38 3.81 -0.54
CA TYR A 72 -4.77 3.34 -0.74
C TYR A 72 -4.92 2.31 -1.88
N GLY A 73 -3.80 1.75 -2.35
CA GLY A 73 -3.78 0.70 -3.35
C GLY A 73 -4.32 -0.63 -2.80
N GLY A 74 -5.53 -1.02 -3.21
CA GLY A 74 -6.20 -2.23 -2.68
C GLY A 74 -7.07 -2.99 -3.67
N THR A 75 -6.97 -2.69 -4.96
CA THR A 75 -7.87 -3.22 -6.00
C THR A 75 -7.83 -4.75 -6.10
N ALA A 76 -6.64 -5.35 -5.98
CA ALA A 76 -6.47 -6.80 -5.98
C ALA A 76 -7.17 -7.48 -4.79
N ALA A 77 -7.21 -6.83 -3.62
CA ALA A 77 -7.87 -7.37 -2.44
C ALA A 77 -9.39 -7.49 -2.64
N VAL A 78 -10.01 -6.62 -3.45
CA VAL A 78 -11.46 -6.70 -3.76
C VAL A 78 -11.78 -8.01 -4.50
N VAL A 79 -10.90 -8.46 -5.39
CA VAL A 79 -11.05 -9.74 -6.10
C VAL A 79 -10.99 -10.90 -5.10
N THR A 80 -10.04 -10.87 -4.17
CA THR A 80 -9.91 -11.88 -3.11
C THR A 80 -11.12 -11.89 -2.17
N VAL A 81 -11.62 -10.72 -1.77
CA VAL A 81 -12.84 -10.60 -0.93
C VAL A 81 -14.04 -11.23 -1.63
N ARG A 82 -14.20 -11.02 -2.94
CA ARG A 82 -15.25 -11.68 -3.72
C ARG A 82 -15.11 -13.20 -3.73
N GLN A 83 -13.90 -13.73 -3.83
CA GLN A 83 -13.65 -15.17 -3.77
C GLN A 83 -14.02 -15.75 -2.39
N ILE A 84 -13.68 -15.05 -1.31
CA ILE A 84 -13.98 -15.48 0.08
C ILE A 84 -15.48 -15.40 0.36
N LEU A 85 -16.14 -14.31 -0.03
CA LEU A 85 -17.57 -14.08 0.19
C LEU A 85 -18.44 -14.68 -0.92
N ARG A 86 -17.95 -15.70 -1.64
CA ARG A 86 -18.74 -16.41 -2.64
C ARG A 86 -20.01 -16.94 -1.97
N ARG A 87 -21.18 -16.74 -2.59
CA ARG A 87 -22.54 -16.99 -2.04
C ARG A 87 -23.05 -15.96 -1.02
N ASN A 88 -22.23 -15.03 -0.56
CA ASN A 88 -22.59 -13.93 0.34
C ASN A 88 -22.23 -12.56 -0.27
N GLU A 89 -22.49 -12.41 -1.57
CA GLU A 89 -21.98 -11.28 -2.37
C GLU A 89 -22.51 -9.91 -1.90
N LYS A 90 -23.69 -9.87 -1.26
CA LYS A 90 -24.23 -8.66 -0.60
C LYS A 90 -23.31 -8.09 0.48
N LYS A 91 -22.44 -8.92 1.09
CA LYS A 91 -21.47 -8.49 2.12
C LYS A 91 -20.18 -7.90 1.54
N ILE A 92 -19.95 -7.98 0.22
CA ILE A 92 -18.72 -7.47 -0.41
C ILE A 92 -18.60 -5.96 -0.22
N MET A 93 -19.64 -5.20 -0.52
CA MET A 93 -19.59 -3.73 -0.42
C MET A 93 -19.37 -3.26 1.04
N PRO A 94 -20.11 -3.76 2.06
CA PRO A 94 -19.80 -3.45 3.46
C PRO A 94 -18.38 -3.84 3.87
N ALA A 95 -17.89 -5.01 3.45
CA ALA A 95 -16.54 -5.46 3.81
C ALA A 95 -15.46 -4.52 3.24
N VAL A 96 -15.58 -4.11 1.98
CA VAL A 96 -14.67 -3.16 1.34
C VAL A 96 -14.74 -1.79 2.02
N LEU A 97 -15.95 -1.30 2.32
CA LEU A 97 -16.15 0.00 2.97
C LEU A 97 -15.53 0.02 4.38
N ILE A 98 -15.85 -0.98 5.21
CA ILE A 98 -15.35 -1.09 6.59
C ILE A 98 -13.83 -1.25 6.57
N GLY A 99 -13.27 -2.10 5.71
CA GLY A 99 -11.82 -2.28 5.60
C GLY A 99 -11.10 -0.99 5.21
N THR A 100 -11.64 -0.25 4.24
CA THR A 100 -11.09 1.03 3.80
C THR A 100 -11.18 2.10 4.90
N LEU A 101 -12.30 2.15 5.62
CA LEU A 101 -12.50 3.09 6.72
C LEU A 101 -11.56 2.82 7.90
N ILE A 102 -11.37 1.55 8.26
CA ILE A 102 -10.39 1.15 9.30
C ILE A 102 -8.98 1.59 8.90
N ALA A 103 -8.56 1.32 7.66
CA ALA A 103 -7.24 1.74 7.18
C ALA A 103 -7.07 3.27 7.21
N MET A 104 -8.10 4.01 6.80
CA MET A 104 -8.11 5.48 6.84
C MET A 104 -7.95 6.00 8.27
N ILE A 105 -8.71 5.48 9.23
CA ILE A 105 -8.62 5.88 10.64
C ILE A 105 -7.21 5.62 11.17
N ILE A 106 -6.65 4.44 10.88
CA ILE A 106 -5.28 4.09 11.31
C ILE A 106 -4.27 5.07 10.75
N TYR A 107 -4.35 5.42 9.46
CA TYR A 107 -3.45 6.39 8.84
C TYR A 107 -3.56 7.77 9.46
N VAL A 108 -4.78 8.27 9.71
CA VAL A 108 -4.99 9.56 10.36
C VAL A 108 -4.39 9.57 11.76
N VAL A 109 -4.71 8.56 12.58
CA VAL A 109 -4.20 8.46 13.96
C VAL A 109 -2.67 8.37 13.97
N PHE A 110 -2.09 7.50 13.14
CA PHE A 110 -0.64 7.36 13.04
C PHE A 110 0.03 8.67 12.59
N THR A 111 -0.53 9.35 11.59
CA THR A 111 -0.01 10.62 11.08
C THR A 111 -0.05 11.71 12.14
N VAL A 112 -1.18 11.87 12.85
CA VAL A 112 -1.31 12.86 13.93
C VAL A 112 -0.31 12.60 15.03
N VAL A 113 -0.08 11.32 15.39
CA VAL A 113 0.91 10.96 16.41
C VAL A 113 2.33 11.29 15.96
N VAL A 114 2.73 10.81 14.78
CA VAL A 114 4.07 11.08 14.21
C VAL A 114 4.31 12.58 14.13
N VAL A 115 3.48 13.29 13.36
CA VAL A 115 3.65 14.72 13.10
C VAL A 115 3.52 15.52 14.40
N GLY A 116 2.63 15.14 15.32
CA GLY A 116 2.49 15.79 16.62
C GLY A 116 3.76 15.69 17.49
N ILE A 117 4.56 14.64 17.32
CA ILE A 117 5.82 14.45 18.07
C ILE A 117 7.00 15.11 17.33
N THR A 118 7.18 14.81 16.04
CA THR A 118 8.38 15.18 15.27
C THR A 118 8.25 16.52 14.54
N GLY A 119 7.03 16.98 14.24
CA GLY A 119 6.78 18.23 13.51
C GLY A 119 7.52 18.28 12.18
N LYS A 120 8.22 19.40 11.90
CA LYS A 120 9.02 19.57 10.69
C LYS A 120 10.23 18.63 10.58
N ALA A 121 10.65 18.02 11.69
CA ALA A 121 11.74 17.05 11.71
C ALA A 121 11.26 15.62 11.35
N THR A 122 10.02 15.46 10.86
CA THR A 122 9.52 14.17 10.40
C THR A 122 10.37 13.67 9.23
N THR A 123 11.05 12.55 9.44
CA THR A 123 11.86 11.89 8.42
C THR A 123 10.97 11.17 7.41
N GLU A 124 11.48 10.94 6.20
CA GLU A 124 10.82 10.15 5.15
C GLU A 124 10.30 8.79 5.64
N VAL A 125 11.10 8.12 6.49
CA VAL A 125 10.66 6.93 7.23
C VAL A 125 10.24 7.38 8.62
N ALA A 126 8.94 7.64 8.80
CA ALA A 126 8.37 8.20 10.03
C ALA A 126 8.77 7.46 11.32
N THR A 127 8.89 6.13 11.27
CA THR A 127 9.26 5.32 12.43
C THR A 127 10.71 5.52 12.88
N VAL A 128 11.60 5.89 11.96
CA VAL A 128 12.99 6.24 12.27
C VAL A 128 13.03 7.56 13.03
N GLY A 129 12.33 8.58 12.53
CA GLY A 129 12.22 9.90 13.19
C GLY A 129 11.56 9.80 14.57
N LEU A 130 10.51 8.99 14.70
CA LEU A 130 9.89 8.70 16.01
C LEU A 130 10.88 8.05 16.99
N GLY A 131 11.65 7.06 16.53
CA GLY A 131 12.67 6.41 17.34
C GLY A 131 13.78 7.37 17.80
N GLN A 132 14.20 8.28 16.92
CA GLN A 132 15.18 9.33 17.26
C GLN A 132 14.62 10.33 18.28
N ALA A 133 13.32 10.67 18.19
CA ALA A 133 12.69 11.65 19.07
C ALA A 133 12.36 11.09 20.47
N LEU A 134 11.94 9.83 20.58
CA LEU A 134 11.42 9.24 21.82
C LEU A 134 12.31 8.14 22.43
N GLY A 135 13.42 7.80 21.77
CA GLY A 135 14.42 6.89 22.30
C GLY A 135 14.19 5.41 21.97
N PRO A 136 14.93 4.51 22.65
CA PRO A 136 15.11 3.11 22.23
C PRO A 136 13.82 2.29 22.12
N SER A 137 12.87 2.49 23.04
CA SER A 137 11.61 1.76 23.04
C SER A 137 10.78 2.07 21.79
N MET A 138 10.71 3.34 21.40
CA MET A 138 9.99 3.75 20.19
C MET A 138 10.72 3.27 18.93
N LEU A 139 12.05 3.26 18.95
CA LEU A 139 12.85 2.72 17.85
C LEU A 139 12.60 1.22 17.64
N LEU A 140 12.45 0.44 18.72
CA LEU A 140 12.08 -0.98 18.65
C LEU A 140 10.71 -1.16 17.98
N PHE A 141 9.67 -0.47 18.48
CA PHE A 141 8.32 -0.57 17.90
C PHE A 141 8.28 -0.04 16.46
N GLY A 142 9.03 1.02 16.16
CA GLY A 142 9.17 1.55 14.81
C GLY A 142 9.79 0.56 13.82
N ASN A 143 10.80 -0.19 14.25
CA ASN A 143 11.42 -1.25 13.44
C ASN A 143 10.51 -2.47 13.27
N LEU A 144 9.79 -2.88 14.33
CA LEU A 144 8.78 -3.94 14.24
C LEU A 144 7.64 -3.54 13.29
N PHE A 145 7.20 -2.28 13.34
CA PHE A 145 6.21 -1.75 12.40
C PHE A 145 6.71 -1.86 10.96
N ALA A 146 7.93 -1.37 10.69
CA ALA A 146 8.53 -1.44 9.36
C ALA A 146 8.63 -2.90 8.86
N LEU A 147 9.08 -3.82 9.73
CA LEU A 147 9.20 -5.23 9.43
C LEU A 147 7.85 -5.85 9.02
N PHE A 148 6.80 -5.66 9.83
CA PHE A 148 5.49 -6.24 9.56
C PHE A 148 4.79 -5.57 8.38
N ALA A 149 4.86 -4.24 8.26
CA ALA A 149 4.23 -3.50 7.19
C ALA A 149 4.84 -3.87 5.82
N MET A 150 6.16 -3.74 5.69
CA MET A 150 6.85 -4.08 4.45
C MET A 150 6.75 -5.57 4.15
N GLY A 151 6.84 -6.42 5.18
CA GLY A 151 6.76 -7.87 5.01
C GLY A 151 5.40 -8.34 4.52
N SER A 152 4.31 -7.76 5.04
CA SER A 152 2.95 -8.04 4.57
C SER A 152 2.77 -7.68 3.09
N VAL A 153 3.26 -6.50 2.68
CA VAL A 153 3.13 -6.03 1.29
C VAL A 153 3.98 -6.88 0.35
N PHE A 154 5.21 -7.23 0.73
CA PHE A 154 6.10 -8.07 -0.06
C PHE A 154 5.51 -9.48 -0.27
N LEU A 155 5.03 -10.12 0.81
CA LEU A 155 4.46 -11.46 0.72
C LEU A 155 3.16 -11.50 -0.08
N ASN A 156 2.23 -10.58 0.18
CA ASN A 156 0.96 -10.55 -0.56
C ASN A 156 1.16 -10.16 -2.03
N GLY A 157 1.89 -9.08 -2.29
CA GLY A 157 2.14 -8.60 -3.66
C GLY A 157 2.94 -9.59 -4.49
N GLY A 158 4.00 -10.15 -3.92
CA GLY A 158 4.81 -11.15 -4.63
C GLY A 158 4.09 -12.48 -4.81
N LEU A 159 3.18 -12.88 -3.91
CA LEU A 159 2.32 -14.04 -4.11
C LEU A 159 1.39 -13.84 -5.31
N ILE A 160 0.72 -12.69 -5.38
CA ILE A 160 -0.17 -12.34 -6.50
C ILE A 160 0.61 -12.33 -7.81
N LEU A 161 1.80 -11.71 -7.84
CA LEU A 161 2.62 -11.66 -9.05
C LEU A 161 3.14 -13.05 -9.46
N ARG A 162 3.49 -13.91 -8.49
CA ARG A 162 3.87 -15.30 -8.76
C ARG A 162 2.71 -16.09 -9.35
N GLU A 163 1.51 -15.97 -8.77
CA GLU A 163 0.29 -16.61 -9.28
C GLU A 163 -0.03 -16.12 -10.69
N PHE A 164 0.11 -14.83 -10.96
CA PHE A 164 -0.04 -14.25 -12.29
C PHE A 164 0.89 -14.91 -13.31
N TYR A 165 2.18 -15.05 -13.01
CA TYR A 165 3.11 -15.78 -13.89
C TYR A 165 2.76 -17.26 -14.07
N GLN A 166 2.26 -17.92 -13.02
CA GLN A 166 1.90 -19.35 -13.08
C GLN A 166 0.62 -19.60 -13.87
N TYR A 167 -0.43 -18.83 -13.62
CA TYR A 167 -1.73 -19.06 -14.21
C TYR A 167 -1.86 -18.43 -15.59
N ASP A 168 -1.35 -17.21 -15.78
CA ASP A 168 -1.54 -16.48 -17.03
C ASP A 168 -0.42 -16.77 -18.03
N PHE A 169 0.83 -16.86 -17.56
CA PHE A 169 1.99 -17.17 -18.41
C PHE A 169 2.42 -18.65 -18.38
N ARG A 170 1.75 -19.50 -17.57
CA ARG A 170 2.05 -20.93 -17.44
C ARG A 170 3.50 -21.24 -17.04
N ILE A 171 4.13 -20.34 -16.29
CA ILE A 171 5.53 -20.49 -15.83
C ILE A 171 5.57 -21.37 -14.59
N HIS A 172 6.51 -22.33 -14.53
CA HIS A 172 6.68 -23.19 -13.37
C HIS A 172 7.04 -22.40 -12.09
N LYS A 173 6.62 -22.91 -10.92
CA LYS A 173 6.64 -22.21 -9.63
C LYS A 173 7.97 -21.56 -9.27
N ILE A 174 9.08 -22.26 -9.49
CA ILE A 174 10.43 -21.79 -9.12
C ILE A 174 10.87 -20.63 -10.02
N TRP A 175 10.60 -20.70 -11.32
CA TRP A 175 10.92 -19.64 -12.27
C TRP A 175 10.04 -18.41 -12.06
N ALA A 176 8.74 -18.61 -11.80
CA ALA A 176 7.84 -17.53 -11.43
C ALA A 176 8.32 -16.82 -10.15
N TRP A 177 8.77 -17.58 -9.14
CA TRP A 177 9.36 -17.03 -7.92
C TRP A 177 10.64 -16.22 -8.20
N LEU A 178 11.57 -16.76 -9.01
CA LEU A 178 12.80 -16.05 -9.40
C LEU A 178 12.49 -14.71 -10.09
N LEU A 179 11.51 -14.67 -10.99
CA LEU A 179 11.10 -13.44 -11.66
C LEU A 179 10.55 -12.40 -10.68
N VAL A 180 9.73 -12.84 -9.71
CA VAL A 180 9.17 -11.95 -8.68
C VAL A 180 10.26 -11.29 -7.84
N ILE A 181 11.31 -12.04 -7.46
CA ILE A 181 12.34 -11.53 -6.53
C ILE A 181 13.48 -10.82 -7.26
N SER A 182 13.80 -11.20 -8.49
CA SER A 182 14.95 -10.65 -9.24
C SER A 182 14.76 -9.19 -9.60
N VAL A 183 13.57 -8.77 -10.05
CA VAL A 183 13.31 -7.38 -10.45
C VAL A 183 13.47 -6.42 -9.26
N PRO A 184 12.81 -6.62 -8.10
CA PRO A 184 13.04 -5.77 -6.92
C PRO A 184 14.50 -5.79 -6.43
N LEU A 185 15.18 -6.93 -6.49
CA LEU A 185 16.58 -7.03 -6.07
C LEU A 185 17.51 -6.22 -6.97
N ILE A 186 17.36 -6.33 -8.29
CA ILE A 186 18.14 -5.56 -9.26
C ILE A 186 17.88 -4.07 -9.05
N LEU A 187 16.62 -3.66 -8.91
CA LEU A 187 16.30 -2.26 -8.62
C LEU A 187 16.94 -1.79 -7.31
N TYR A 188 16.87 -2.58 -6.24
CA TYR A 188 17.47 -2.21 -4.95
C TYR A 188 19.02 -2.09 -4.99
N LEU A 189 19.68 -2.91 -5.81
CA LEU A 189 21.15 -2.91 -5.93
C LEU A 189 21.67 -1.80 -6.85
N PHE A 190 20.92 -1.43 -7.90
CA PHE A 190 21.40 -0.54 -8.97
C PHE A 190 20.67 0.80 -9.05
N VAL A 191 19.53 0.98 -8.36
CA VAL A 191 18.77 2.24 -8.32
C VAL A 191 18.94 2.90 -6.95
N ALA A 192 18.92 4.24 -6.93
CA ALA A 192 18.99 5.02 -5.71
C ALA A 192 17.89 4.61 -4.70
N GLN A 193 18.30 4.41 -3.45
CA GLN A 193 17.45 3.90 -2.36
C GLN A 193 16.61 5.02 -1.73
N ASP A 194 15.75 5.65 -2.54
CA ASP A 194 14.82 6.69 -2.09
C ASP A 194 13.44 6.09 -1.85
N PHE A 195 13.04 6.03 -0.57
CA PHE A 195 11.80 5.38 -0.15
C PHE A 195 10.56 6.12 -0.66
N VAL A 196 10.51 7.44 -0.50
CA VAL A 196 9.36 8.26 -0.85
C VAL A 196 9.21 8.35 -2.36
N ARG A 197 10.31 8.55 -3.09
CA ARG A 197 10.30 8.57 -4.56
C ARG A 197 9.89 7.22 -5.13
N THR A 198 10.38 6.11 -4.60
CA THR A 198 9.99 4.77 -5.08
C THR A 198 8.49 4.53 -4.91
N MET A 199 7.92 4.85 -3.75
CA MET A 199 6.47 4.76 -3.52
C MET A 199 5.69 5.75 -4.39
N GLY A 200 6.20 6.97 -4.57
CA GLY A 200 5.61 8.00 -5.41
C GLY A 200 5.48 7.57 -6.86
N VAL A 201 6.54 6.98 -7.43
CA VAL A 201 6.54 6.46 -8.81
C VAL A 201 5.63 5.25 -8.95
N ALA A 202 5.75 4.27 -8.05
CA ALA A 202 4.90 3.09 -8.06
C ALA A 202 3.41 3.45 -7.94
N GLY A 203 3.09 4.36 -7.03
CA GLY A 203 1.75 4.92 -6.84
C GLY A 203 1.23 5.70 -8.03
N GLY A 204 1.94 6.77 -8.39
CA GLY A 204 1.51 7.71 -9.42
C GLY A 204 1.34 7.08 -10.79
N LEU A 205 2.25 6.17 -11.17
CA LEU A 205 2.19 5.50 -12.48
C LEU A 205 1.33 4.24 -12.45
N ALA A 206 1.67 3.25 -11.61
CA ALA A 206 0.99 1.95 -11.68
C ALA A 206 -0.48 2.04 -11.25
N TYR A 207 -0.77 2.75 -10.16
CA TYR A 207 -2.15 2.96 -9.73
C TYR A 207 -2.89 4.02 -10.55
N GLY A 208 -2.18 4.98 -11.16
CA GLY A 208 -2.75 5.88 -12.17
C GLY A 208 -3.31 5.10 -13.37
N ILE A 209 -2.51 4.22 -13.97
CA ILE A 209 -2.93 3.34 -15.08
C ILE A 209 -4.06 2.42 -14.62
N THR A 210 -3.90 1.78 -13.46
CA THR A 210 -4.90 0.85 -12.91
C THR A 210 -6.25 1.54 -12.69
N GLY A 211 -6.24 2.77 -12.17
CA GLY A 211 -7.43 3.58 -11.97
C GLY A 211 -8.16 3.89 -13.28
N ILE A 212 -7.44 4.32 -14.31
CA ILE A 212 -8.00 4.58 -15.66
C ILE A 212 -8.64 3.31 -16.23
N VAL A 213 -7.93 2.17 -16.11
CA VAL A 213 -8.43 0.88 -16.58
C VAL A 213 -9.71 0.48 -15.85
N ILE A 214 -9.77 0.63 -14.52
CA ILE A 214 -10.95 0.30 -13.72
C ILE A 214 -12.16 1.15 -14.10
N VAL A 215 -12.00 2.47 -14.24
CA VAL A 215 -13.11 3.35 -14.63
C VAL A 215 -13.60 3.01 -16.05
N SER A 216 -12.68 2.77 -16.98
CA SER A 216 -13.00 2.38 -18.35
C SER A 216 -13.72 1.03 -18.41
N LEU A 217 -13.25 0.04 -17.63
CA LEU A 217 -13.89 -1.26 -17.48
C LEU A 217 -15.30 -1.14 -16.91
N PHE A 218 -15.50 -0.31 -15.88
CA PHE A 218 -16.82 -0.06 -15.31
C PHE A 218 -17.83 0.44 -16.36
N TRP A 219 -17.45 1.44 -17.16
CA TRP A 219 -18.31 1.95 -18.23
C TRP A 219 -18.59 0.94 -19.34
N LYS A 220 -17.60 0.11 -19.69
CA LYS A 220 -17.76 -0.96 -20.68
C LYS A 220 -18.66 -2.07 -20.16
N ALA A 221 -18.48 -2.49 -18.91
CA ALA A 221 -19.29 -3.50 -18.24
C ALA A 221 -20.75 -3.08 -18.09
N LYS A 222 -21.05 -1.78 -17.94
CA LYS A 222 -22.43 -1.27 -17.95
C LYS A 222 -23.16 -1.40 -19.28
N LYS A 223 -22.41 -1.47 -20.39
CA LYS A 223 -22.99 -1.60 -21.75
C LYS A 223 -22.99 -3.04 -22.25
N LYS A 224 -21.94 -3.80 -21.92
CA LYS A 224 -21.63 -5.12 -22.48
C LYS A 224 -21.50 -6.20 -21.40
N GLY A 225 -22.09 -5.98 -20.23
CA GLY A 225 -21.98 -6.91 -19.11
C GLY A 225 -23.00 -8.04 -19.24
N ASP A 226 -22.51 -9.28 -19.20
CA ASP A 226 -23.34 -10.48 -19.35
C ASP A 226 -23.93 -10.98 -18.03
N ARG A 227 -23.65 -10.28 -16.92
CA ARG A 227 -24.09 -10.65 -15.56
C ARG A 227 -24.78 -9.48 -14.88
N LYS A 228 -25.86 -9.77 -14.15
CA LYS A 228 -26.48 -8.80 -13.22
C LYS A 228 -25.60 -8.62 -11.98
N PRO A 229 -25.12 -7.40 -11.68
CA PRO A 229 -24.24 -7.16 -10.54
C PRO A 229 -25.02 -7.14 -9.23
N GLU A 230 -24.32 -7.43 -8.14
CA GLU A 230 -24.87 -7.57 -6.79
C GLU A 230 -25.20 -6.21 -6.15
N PHE A 231 -24.52 -5.16 -6.61
CA PHE A 231 -24.91 -3.78 -6.43
C PHE A 231 -24.67 -3.02 -7.75
N SER A 232 -25.44 -1.97 -8.00
CA SER A 232 -25.37 -1.23 -9.26
C SER A 232 -25.31 0.26 -8.98
N LEU A 233 -24.20 0.88 -9.37
CA LEU A 233 -24.07 2.34 -9.39
C LEU A 233 -24.59 2.89 -10.73
N PRO A 234 -25.07 4.14 -10.79
CA PRO A 234 -25.32 4.82 -12.07
C PRO A 234 -24.01 4.94 -12.86
N ARG A 235 -24.09 5.33 -14.13
CA ARG A 235 -22.90 5.37 -15.00
C ARG A 235 -21.85 6.40 -14.54
N LEU A 236 -22.23 7.35 -13.69
CA LEU A 236 -21.34 8.32 -13.04
C LEU A 236 -20.33 8.94 -14.02
N LYS A 237 -20.79 9.35 -15.23
CA LYS A 237 -19.90 9.81 -16.30
C LYS A 237 -19.00 10.97 -15.85
N ILE A 238 -19.58 11.95 -15.15
CA ILE A 238 -18.84 13.12 -14.67
C ILE A 238 -17.76 12.68 -13.68
N VAL A 239 -18.13 11.91 -12.65
CA VAL A 239 -17.18 11.41 -11.63
C VAL A 239 -16.08 10.56 -12.26
N GLY A 240 -16.42 9.63 -13.15
CA GLY A 240 -15.43 8.79 -13.84
C GLY A 240 -14.49 9.61 -14.75
N SER A 241 -15.00 10.61 -15.47
CA SER A 241 -14.16 11.50 -16.27
C SER A 241 -13.21 12.33 -15.40
N VAL A 242 -13.69 12.86 -14.27
CA VAL A 242 -12.85 13.58 -13.31
C VAL A 242 -11.77 12.66 -12.73
N LEU A 243 -12.11 11.42 -12.36
CA LEU A 243 -11.14 10.44 -11.88
C LEU A 243 -10.06 10.13 -12.92
N ILE A 244 -10.45 9.87 -14.18
CA ILE A 244 -9.50 9.64 -15.28
C ILE A 244 -8.60 10.85 -15.45
N LEU A 245 -9.15 12.07 -15.45
CA LEU A 245 -8.37 13.30 -15.56
C LEU A 245 -7.36 13.42 -14.42
N THR A 246 -7.78 13.17 -13.18
CA THR A 246 -6.90 13.17 -12.00
C THR A 246 -5.78 12.14 -12.12
N PHE A 247 -6.07 10.93 -12.62
CA PHE A 247 -5.04 9.92 -12.86
C PHE A 247 -4.06 10.33 -13.96
N VAL A 248 -4.55 10.90 -15.06
CA VAL A 248 -3.69 11.41 -16.16
C VAL A 248 -2.80 12.55 -15.67
N LEU A 249 -3.37 13.56 -15.03
CA LEU A 249 -2.61 14.70 -14.48
C LEU A 249 -1.59 14.24 -13.44
N GLY A 250 -1.99 13.31 -12.56
CA GLY A 250 -1.10 12.75 -11.55
C GLY A 250 0.06 11.93 -12.13
N MET A 251 -0.16 11.17 -13.21
CA MET A 251 0.91 10.50 -13.95
C MET A 251 1.86 11.49 -14.60
N ILE A 252 1.33 12.53 -15.26
CA ILE A 252 2.15 13.60 -15.87
C ILE A 252 3.00 14.29 -14.80
N TYR A 253 2.39 14.65 -13.67
CA TYR A 253 3.08 15.24 -12.53
C TYR A 253 4.19 14.32 -12.01
N THR A 254 3.89 13.03 -11.82
CA THR A 254 4.88 12.03 -11.35
C THR A 254 6.05 11.94 -12.32
N LEU A 255 5.82 11.90 -13.63
CA LEU A 255 6.89 11.88 -14.64
C LEU A 255 7.72 13.16 -14.61
N ALA A 256 7.08 14.33 -14.52
CA ALA A 256 7.76 15.61 -14.44
C ALA A 256 8.69 15.67 -13.21
N THR A 257 8.24 15.21 -12.04
CA THR A 257 9.05 15.16 -10.82
C THR A 257 10.16 14.11 -10.82
N VAL A 258 10.12 13.14 -11.74
CA VAL A 258 11.14 12.07 -11.82
C VAL A 258 12.23 12.44 -12.82
N ILE A 259 11.89 13.17 -13.87
CA ILE A 259 12.78 13.54 -14.97
C ILE A 259 13.47 14.89 -14.72
N GLY A 260 12.78 15.84 -14.06
CA GLY A 260 13.34 17.10 -13.58
C GLY A 260 13.78 17.01 -12.13
#